data_AF-A0A8T4I5V8-F1
#
_entry.id   AF-A0A8T4I5V8-F1
#
_cell.length_a   1.000
_cell.length_b   1.000
_cell.length_c   1.000
_cell.angle_alpha   90.00
_cell.angle_beta   90.00
_cell.angle_gamma   90.00
#
_symmetry.space_group_name_H-M   'P 1'
#
loop_
_entity.id
_entity.type
_entity.pdbx_description
1 polymer ?
#
loop_
_entity_poly.entity_id
_entity_poly.type
_entity_poly.pdbx_seq_one_letter_code
_entity_poly.pdbx_strand_id
1 'polypeptide(L)' 'PPDEEGGRRVRLRDGILGRAHGPRDVLALLAQAGWEPDAVDLDGPLIQWRGGGPDVWQPSGSDR' A
#
# COMPACT_ATOMS: atom_id res chain seq x y z
N PRO A 1 -0.38 -6.95 3.98
CA PRO A 1 -1.79 -7.20 4.29
C PRO A 1 -2.35 -6.02 5.09
N PRO A 2 -3.64 -5.68 4.91
CA PRO A 2 -4.33 -4.85 5.87
C PRO A 2 -4.16 -5.43 7.27
N ASP A 3 -3.92 -4.59 8.27
CA ASP A 3 -3.95 -5.03 9.67
C ASP A 3 -5.27 -4.70 10.35
N GLU A 4 -5.36 -5.06 11.62
CA GLU A 4 -6.55 -4.91 12.47
C GLU A 4 -7.01 -3.45 12.61
N GLU A 5 -6.12 -2.47 12.37
CA GLU A 5 -6.41 -1.04 12.37
C GLU A 5 -6.90 -0.53 11.00
N GLY A 6 -7.07 -1.42 10.01
CA GLY A 6 -7.67 -1.09 8.71
C GLY A 6 -6.72 -0.37 7.74
N GLY A 7 -5.41 -0.59 7.85
CA GLY A 7 -4.43 0.03 6.95
C GLY A 7 -3.31 -0.91 6.51
N ARG A 8 -2.58 -0.53 5.47
CA ARG A 8 -1.41 -1.25 4.94
C ARG A 8 -0.15 -0.45 5.23
N ARG A 9 0.86 -1.09 5.81
CA ARG A 9 2.19 -0.50 5.97
C ARG A 9 2.91 -0.46 4.63
N VAL A 10 3.35 0.72 4.21
CA VAL A 10 4.12 0.95 2.98
C VAL A 10 5.61 0.99 3.32
N ARG A 11 6.41 0.22 2.59
CA ARG A 11 7.87 0.14 2.76
C ARG A 11 8.55 0.35 1.42
N LEU A 12 9.67 1.06 1.44
CA LEU A 12 10.57 1.22 0.30
C LEU A 12 11.97 0.83 0.74
N ARG A 13 12.53 -0.22 0.12
CA ARG A 13 13.85 -0.82 0.38
C ARG A 13 14.28 -0.81 1.87
N ASP A 14 14.84 0.30 2.32
CA ASP A 14 15.53 0.51 3.59
C ASP A 14 14.62 1.09 4.71
N GLY A 15 13.36 1.43 4.41
CA GLY A 15 12.51 2.15 5.37
C GLY A 15 11.00 1.89 5.27
N ILE A 16 10.30 2.26 6.35
CA ILE A 16 8.84 2.36 6.38
C ILE A 16 8.49 3.79 5.97
N LEU A 17 7.72 3.95 4.88
CA LEU A 17 7.23 5.26 4.44
C LEU A 17 6.03 5.71 5.28
N GLY A 18 5.17 4.76 5.68
CA GLY A 18 4.01 5.07 6.51
C GLY A 18 2.94 3.99 6.46
N ARG A 19 1.72 4.40 6.80
CA ARG A 19 0.51 3.58 6.75
C ARG A 19 -0.47 4.21 5.76
N ALA A 20 -0.97 3.41 4.83
CA ALA A 20 -1.94 3.79 3.82
C ALA A 20 -3.29 3.14 4.10
N HIS A 21 -4.38 3.86 3.89
CA HIS A 21 -5.75 3.36 4.00
C HIS A 21 -6.44 3.22 2.63
N GLY A 22 -5.71 3.53 1.56
CA GLY A 22 -6.17 3.36 0.18
C GLY A 22 -5.04 3.54 -0.84
N PRO A 23 -5.34 3.32 -2.13
CA PRO A 23 -4.37 3.46 -3.23
C PRO A 23 -3.77 4.87 -3.31
N ARG A 24 -4.59 5.90 -3.08
CA ARG A 24 -4.14 7.30 -3.07
C ARG A 24 -3.10 7.58 -2.01
N ASP A 25 -3.24 7.00 -0.81
CA ASP A 25 -2.28 7.18 0.26
C ASP A 25 -0.94 6.53 -0.08
N VAL A 26 -0.95 5.39 -0.79
CA VAL A 26 0.30 4.76 -1.27
C VAL A 26 1.03 5.68 -2.23
N LEU A 27 0.32 6.24 -3.21
CA LEU A 27 0.89 7.19 -4.17
C LEU A 27 1.43 8.45 -3.47
N ALA A 28 0.70 8.97 -2.47
CA ALA A 28 1.16 10.12 -1.68
C ALA A 28 2.44 9.81 -0.88
N LEU A 29 2.53 8.63 -0.27
CA LEU A 29 3.73 8.20 0.45
C LEU A 29 4.93 8.00 -0.49
N LEU A 30 4.69 7.47 -1.69
CA LEU A 30 5.74 7.36 -2.72
C LEU A 30 6.20 8.72 -3.23
N ALA A 31 5.27 9.67 -3.43
CA ALA A 31 5.58 11.06 -3.77
C ALA A 31 6.49 11.72 -2.73
N GLN A 32 6.19 11.51 -1.45
CA GLN A 32 7.03 11.99 -0.34
C GLN A 32 8.44 11.37 -0.36
N ALA A 33 8.60 10.17 -0.94
CA ALA A 33 9.88 9.51 -1.14
C ALA A 33 10.57 9.89 -2.47
N GLY A 34 10.02 10.85 -3.24
CA GLY A 34 10.60 11.36 -4.49
C GLY A 34 10.21 10.59 -5.75
N TRP A 35 9.16 9.76 -5.68
CA TRP A 35 8.62 9.07 -6.86
C TRP A 35 7.53 9.91 -7.54
N GLU A 36 7.40 9.77 -8.86
CA GLU A 36 6.31 10.40 -9.61
C GLU A 36 5.05 9.51 -9.57
N PRO A 37 3.95 9.95 -8.93
CA PRO A 37 2.74 9.11 -8.78
C PRO A 37 2.17 8.61 -10.10
N ASP A 38 2.17 9.45 -11.13
CA ASP A 38 1.60 9.12 -12.44
C ASP A 38 2.46 8.10 -13.23
N ALA A 39 3.72 7.90 -12.81
CA ALA A 39 4.60 6.88 -13.36
C ALA A 39 4.51 5.54 -12.61
N VAL A 40 3.77 5.47 -11.50
CA VAL A 40 3.63 4.27 -10.69
C VAL A 40 2.33 3.54 -11.05
N ASP A 41 2.50 2.36 -11.65
CA ASP A 41 1.41 1.40 -11.80
C ASP A 41 1.28 0.55 -10.52
N LEU A 42 0.11 0.62 -9.87
CA LEU A 42 -0.17 -0.13 -8.65
C LEU A 42 -0.37 -1.63 -8.88
N ASP A 43 -0.76 -2.02 -10.09
CA ASP A 43 -0.82 -3.42 -10.53
C ASP A 43 0.50 -3.87 -11.19
N GLY A 44 1.42 -2.93 -11.37
CA GLY A 44 2.70 -3.12 -12.01
C GLY A 44 3.72 -3.88 -11.15
N PRO A 45 4.84 -4.31 -11.76
CA PRO A 45 5.87 -5.11 -11.10
C PRO A 45 6.66 -4.34 -10.04
N LEU A 46 6.52 -3.01 -9.98
CA LEU A 46 7.19 -2.15 -9.00
C LEU A 46 6.60 -2.30 -7.59
N ILE A 47 5.33 -2.73 -7.48
CA ILE A 47 4.66 -2.88 -6.20
C ILE A 47 4.44 -4.36 -5.90
N GLN A 48 4.99 -4.79 -4.77
CA GLN A 48 4.65 -6.09 -4.20
C GLN A 48 3.59 -5.92 -3.11
N TRP A 49 2.37 -6.35 -3.42
CA TRP A 49 1.31 -6.43 -2.43
C TRP A 49 1.44 -7.68 -1.55
N ARG A 50 1.13 -7.54 -0.26
CA ARG A 50 1.12 -8.66 0.70
C ARG A 50 -0.32 -8.95 1.11
N GLY A 51 -0.75 -10.21 1.06
CA GLY A 51 -2.12 -10.64 1.43
C GLY A 51 -3.08 -10.57 0.24
N GLY A 52 -3.49 -9.36 -0.15
CA GLY A 52 -4.34 -9.12 -1.33
C GLY A 52 -3.81 -7.97 -2.19
N GLY A 53 -4.29 -7.85 -3.42
CA GLY A 53 -3.87 -6.82 -4.39
C GLY A 53 -4.24 -5.38 -4.02
N PRO A 54 -4.14 -4.43 -4.97
CA PRO A 54 -4.37 -3.00 -4.74
C PRO A 54 -5.81 -2.65 -4.36
N ASP A 55 -6.78 -3.55 -4.55
CA ASP A 55 -8.19 -3.31 -4.20
C ASP A 55 -8.58 -3.77 -2.80
N VAL A 56 -7.72 -4.52 -2.09
CA VAL A 56 -8.08 -5.17 -0.82
C VAL A 56 -7.59 -4.33 0.38
N TRP A 57 -8.42 -3.45 0.93
CA TRP A 57 -7.97 -2.53 2.00
C TRP A 57 -8.43 -2.89 3.40
N GLN A 58 -9.48 -3.68 3.51
CA GLN A 58 -9.92 -4.24 4.78
C GLN A 58 -9.40 -5.68 4.86
N PRO A 59 -9.12 -6.20 6.05
CA PRO A 59 -8.98 -7.64 6.21
C PRO A 59 -10.28 -8.26 5.66
N SER A 60 -10.17 -9.12 4.65
CA SER A 60 -11.26 -9.99 4.23
C SER A 60 -11.70 -10.70 5.50
N GLY A 61 -12.88 -10.36 6.01
CA GLY A 61 -13.28 -10.62 7.38
C GLY A 61 -12.87 -12.01 7.83
N SER A 62 -12.28 -12.08 9.02
CA SER A 62 -12.48 -13.26 9.85
C SER A 62 -13.97 -13.56 9.80
N ASP A 63 -14.33 -14.69 9.19
CA ASP A 63 -15.52 -15.42 9.60
C ASP A 63 -15.31 -15.76 11.09
N ARG A 64 -15.72 -14.86 11.99
CA ARG A 64 -15.94 -15.06 13.42
C ARG A 64 -16.87 -14.00 13.99
#